data_AF-A0A7L1SAW0-F1
#
_entry.id   AF-A0A7L1SAW0-F1
#
_cell.length_a   1.000
_cell.length_b   1.000
_cell.length_c   1.000
_cell.angle_alpha   90.00
_cell.angle_beta   90.00
_cell.angle_gamma   90.00
#
_symmetry.space_group_name_H-M   'P 1'
#
loop_
_entity.id
_entity.type
_entity.pdbx_description
1 polymer ?
#
loop_
_entity_poly.entity_id
_entity_poly.type
_entity_poly.pdbx_seq_one_letter_code
_entity_poly.pdbx_strand_id
1 'polypeptide(L)'
;IRATGSCIAGTNGNSNGLVPMLRVYNNTARYVDQGGNKRPGAFAIYLEPWHLDIFEFLDLKKNTGKEEQRARDLFFALWIPDLFMKRVETNQDWSLMCPNECPGLDDVWGEEFEKLYESYERQGRVRRVVKAQQLWYAIIESQTETGTPYMLYKDSCNRKSNQQNLGTIKCSNLCTEIVEYTSKEEVAVCNLASIALNMYVTPEHTYDFKKLAEVTKVIVRNLNKIIDINYYPVPE
;
A
#
# COMPACT_ATOMS: atom_id res chain seq x y z
N ILE A 1 -11.92 -4.21 1.60
CA ILE A 1 -12.63 -4.77 2.79
C ILE A 1 -13.63 -3.72 3.30
N ARG A 2 -14.82 -4.10 3.78
CA ARG A 2 -15.84 -3.14 4.23
C ARG A 2 -15.48 -2.49 5.58
N ALA A 3 -15.84 -1.22 5.75
CA ALA A 3 -15.51 -0.44 6.94
C ALA A 3 -16.37 -0.79 8.17
N THR A 4 -15.97 -0.27 9.35
CA THR A 4 -16.70 -0.41 10.61
C THR A 4 -18.16 0.04 10.49
N GLY A 5 -19.09 -0.72 11.04
CA GLY A 5 -20.52 -0.39 11.03
C GLY A 5 -21.22 -0.59 9.68
N SER A 6 -20.57 -1.23 8.70
CA SER A 6 -21.19 -1.57 7.42
C SER A 6 -22.02 -2.86 7.54
N CYS A 7 -23.22 -2.88 6.98
CA CYS A 7 -24.14 -4.01 7.07
C CYS A 7 -23.55 -5.31 6.49
N ILE A 8 -23.85 -6.45 7.12
CA ILE A 8 -23.57 -7.81 6.64
C ILE A 8 -24.90 -8.51 6.40
N ALA A 9 -25.37 -8.49 5.15
CA ALA A 9 -26.69 -9.01 4.78
C ALA A 9 -26.94 -10.45 5.24
N GLY A 10 -25.95 -11.34 5.13
CA GLY A 10 -26.11 -12.76 5.48
C GLY A 10 -26.27 -13.05 6.97
N THR A 11 -25.75 -12.21 7.86
CA THR A 11 -25.83 -12.40 9.31
C THR A 11 -26.72 -11.36 10.01
N ASN A 12 -27.26 -10.40 9.24
CA ASN A 12 -27.96 -9.22 9.73
C ASN A 12 -27.18 -8.43 10.81
N GLY A 13 -25.86 -8.56 10.81
CA GLY A 13 -24.95 -7.88 11.72
C GLY A 13 -24.22 -6.73 11.03
N ASN A 14 -23.32 -6.08 11.78
CA ASN A 14 -22.45 -5.03 11.27
C ASN A 14 -20.99 -5.47 11.30
N SER A 15 -20.20 -5.00 10.33
CA SER A 15 -18.77 -5.21 10.27
C SER A 15 -18.06 -4.53 11.43
N ASN A 16 -17.07 -5.22 12.00
CA ASN A 16 -16.15 -4.63 12.99
C ASN A 16 -15.01 -3.82 12.34
N GLY A 17 -14.98 -3.73 11.01
CA GLY A 17 -14.03 -2.91 10.25
C GLY A 17 -12.63 -3.49 10.14
N LEU A 18 -11.68 -2.64 9.75
CA LEU A 18 -10.30 -3.06 9.47
C LEU A 18 -9.50 -3.44 10.73
N VAL A 19 -9.66 -2.71 11.83
CA VAL A 19 -8.80 -2.86 13.02
C VAL A 19 -8.80 -4.29 13.57
N PRO A 20 -9.95 -4.95 13.82
CA PRO A 20 -9.96 -6.31 14.34
C PRO A 20 -9.41 -7.34 13.34
N MET A 21 -9.64 -7.14 12.03
CA MET A 21 -9.06 -7.98 10.98
C MET A 21 -7.53 -7.88 11.00
N LEU A 22 -6.99 -6.66 11.03
CA LEU A 22 -5.54 -6.44 11.04
C LEU A 22 -4.87 -6.97 12.30
N ARG A 23 -5.58 -7.07 13.43
CA ARG A 23 -5.06 -7.76 14.62
C ARG A 23 -4.85 -9.26 14.41
N VAL A 24 -5.69 -9.91 13.60
CA VAL A 24 -5.47 -11.31 13.23
C VAL A 24 -4.18 -11.43 12.41
N TYR A 25 -4.00 -10.58 11.40
CA TYR A 25 -2.77 -10.53 10.60
C TYR A 25 -1.53 -10.20 11.44
N ASN A 26 -1.66 -9.30 12.41
CA ASN A 26 -0.59 -8.99 13.36
C ASN A 26 -0.15 -10.24 14.13
N ASN A 27 -1.11 -11.01 14.66
CA ASN A 27 -0.80 -12.23 15.40
C ASN A 27 -0.23 -13.32 14.48
N THR A 28 -0.71 -13.42 13.24
CA THR A 28 -0.13 -14.31 12.23
C THR A 28 1.32 -13.95 11.92
N ALA A 29 1.62 -12.66 11.74
CA ALA A 29 2.99 -12.17 11.51
C ALA A 29 3.93 -12.53 12.68
N ARG A 30 3.44 -12.46 13.92
CA ARG A 30 4.21 -12.88 15.10
C ARG A 30 4.39 -14.39 15.19
N TYR A 31 3.39 -15.17 14.80
CA TYR A 31 3.40 -16.63 14.92
C TYR A 31 4.31 -17.27 13.85
N VAL A 32 4.25 -16.77 12.62
CA VAL A 32 5.05 -17.27 11.51
C VAL A 32 6.35 -16.48 11.47
N ASP A 33 7.35 -16.96 12.22
CA ASP A 33 8.70 -16.40 12.17
C ASP A 33 9.50 -16.94 10.97
N GLN A 34 10.34 -16.09 10.39
CA GLN A 34 11.26 -16.46 9.31
C GLN A 34 12.47 -17.21 9.88
N GLY A 35 12.26 -18.43 10.41
CA GLY A 35 13.35 -19.37 10.73
C GLY A 35 13.69 -19.54 12.21
N GLY A 36 12.68 -19.74 13.07
CA GLY A 36 12.85 -20.18 14.45
C GLY A 36 13.25 -19.05 15.40
N ASN A 37 12.35 -18.09 15.60
CA ASN A 37 12.43 -16.94 16.52
C ASN A 37 13.43 -15.81 16.16
N LYS A 38 13.96 -15.74 14.94
CA LYS A 38 14.93 -14.69 14.58
C LYS A 38 14.32 -13.43 13.97
N ARG A 39 13.21 -13.53 13.23
CA ARG A 39 12.48 -12.38 12.66
C ARG A 39 11.00 -12.71 12.52
N PRO A 40 10.08 -11.93 13.12
CA PRO A 40 8.65 -12.09 12.84
C PRO A 40 8.39 -11.85 11.35
N GLY A 41 7.31 -12.44 10.83
CA GLY A 41 6.80 -12.12 9.50
C GLY A 41 6.57 -10.61 9.34
N ALA A 42 6.83 -10.08 8.15
CA ALA A 42 6.76 -8.65 7.88
C ALA A 42 5.72 -8.39 6.80
N PHE A 43 4.60 -7.78 7.18
CA PHE A 43 3.53 -7.40 6.27
C PHE A 43 3.36 -5.88 6.27
N ALA A 44 3.39 -5.27 5.09
CA ALA A 44 2.97 -3.88 4.90
C ALA A 44 1.52 -3.85 4.43
N ILE A 45 0.67 -3.12 5.15
CA ILE A 45 -0.73 -2.95 4.82
C ILE A 45 -0.88 -1.63 4.07
N TYR A 46 -1.45 -1.72 2.87
CA TYR A 46 -1.75 -0.56 2.02
C TYR A 46 -3.22 -0.18 2.15
N LEU A 47 -3.49 1.10 2.42
CA LEU A 47 -4.85 1.63 2.48
C LEU A 47 -4.97 2.94 1.70
N GLU A 48 -6.05 3.09 0.95
CA GLU A 48 -6.37 4.35 0.29
C GLU A 48 -7.06 5.33 1.26
N PRO A 49 -6.73 6.63 1.24
CA PRO A 49 -7.15 7.59 2.26
C PRO A 49 -8.64 7.94 2.25
N TRP A 50 -9.42 7.49 1.25
CA TRP A 50 -10.88 7.63 1.23
C TRP A 50 -11.59 6.58 2.11
N HIS A 51 -10.88 5.55 2.57
CA HIS A 51 -11.50 4.50 3.37
C HIS A 51 -11.99 5.03 4.72
N LEU A 52 -13.19 4.64 5.16
CA LEU A 52 -13.79 5.14 6.41
C LEU A 52 -12.95 4.91 7.67
N ASP A 53 -12.32 3.74 7.80
CA ASP A 53 -11.47 3.39 8.95
C ASP A 53 -10.04 4.01 8.89
N ILE A 54 -9.81 5.04 8.05
CA ILE A 54 -8.46 5.58 7.82
C ILE A 54 -7.81 6.21 9.07
N PHE A 55 -8.60 6.85 9.93
CA PHE A 55 -8.03 7.48 11.15
C PHE A 55 -7.58 6.42 12.15
N GLU A 56 -8.41 5.40 12.35
CA GLU A 56 -8.09 4.27 13.21
C GLU A 56 -6.91 3.46 12.65
N PHE A 57 -6.78 3.36 11.33
CA PHE A 57 -5.64 2.76 10.65
C PHE A 57 -4.33 3.49 10.96
N LEU A 58 -4.33 4.83 10.97
CA LEU A 58 -3.14 5.65 11.29
C LEU A 58 -2.68 5.50 12.75
N ASP A 59 -3.56 5.06 13.65
CA ASP A 59 -3.24 4.85 15.06
C ASP A 59 -2.68 3.44 15.36
N LEU A 60 -2.77 2.49 14.43
CA LEU A 60 -2.46 1.07 14.69
C LEU A 60 -1.02 0.80 15.15
N LYS A 61 -0.07 1.65 14.74
CA LYS A 61 1.36 1.53 15.10
C LYS A 61 1.74 2.32 16.35
N LYS A 62 0.89 3.25 16.81
CA LYS A 62 1.21 4.12 17.95
C LYS A 62 1.46 3.29 19.21
N ASN A 63 2.46 3.69 20.00
CA ASN A 63 2.81 2.98 21.24
C ASN A 63 1.72 3.15 22.31
N THR A 64 1.12 4.33 22.39
CA THR A 64 0.02 4.65 23.31
C THR A 64 -1.30 4.08 22.81
N GLY A 65 -2.30 3.94 23.71
CA GLY A 65 -3.65 3.46 23.40
C GLY A 65 -3.91 2.01 23.82
N LYS A 66 -5.13 1.52 23.57
CA LYS A 66 -5.57 0.20 24.01
C LYS A 66 -5.06 -0.90 23.08
N GLU A 67 -4.63 -2.03 23.63
CA GLU A 67 -4.06 -3.15 22.85
C GLU A 67 -5.03 -3.72 21.82
N GLU A 68 -6.33 -3.69 22.09
CA GLU A 68 -7.36 -4.12 21.15
C GLU A 68 -7.52 -3.22 19.92
N GLN A 69 -6.88 -2.05 19.92
CA GLN A 69 -6.86 -1.08 18.83
C GLN A 69 -5.47 -0.93 18.21
N ARG A 70 -4.58 -1.91 18.41
CA ARG A 70 -3.18 -1.84 17.95
C ARG A 70 -2.77 -3.09 17.18
N ALA A 71 -1.90 -2.87 16.21
CA ALA A 71 -1.30 -3.91 15.38
C ALA A 71 0.16 -3.51 15.09
N ARG A 72 0.96 -3.42 16.16
CA ARG A 72 2.31 -2.81 16.12
C ARG A 72 3.36 -3.67 15.43
N ASP A 73 3.09 -4.95 15.18
CA ASP A 73 4.01 -5.84 14.48
C ASP A 73 3.85 -5.73 12.95
N LEU A 74 2.81 -5.04 12.46
CA LEU A 74 2.61 -4.74 11.04
C LEU A 74 3.29 -3.43 10.63
N PHE A 75 3.48 -3.26 9.32
CA PHE A 75 3.89 -2.01 8.68
C PHE A 75 2.69 -1.38 7.97
N PHE A 76 2.67 -0.06 7.84
CA PHE A 76 1.53 0.69 7.31
C PHE A 76 1.96 1.60 6.18
N ALA A 77 1.15 1.66 5.13
CA ALA A 77 1.39 2.45 3.93
C ALA A 77 0.09 3.05 3.42
N LEU A 78 0.20 4.24 2.84
CA LEU A 78 -0.90 4.90 2.14
C LEU A 78 -0.72 4.76 0.63
N TRP A 79 -1.82 4.41 -0.05
CA TRP A 79 -1.94 4.39 -1.50
C TRP A 79 -2.79 5.60 -1.93
N ILE A 80 -2.12 6.70 -2.23
CA ILE A 80 -2.71 8.04 -2.23
C ILE A 80 -3.12 8.44 -3.65
N PRO A 81 -4.41 8.72 -3.93
CA PRO A 81 -4.84 9.31 -5.19
C PRO A 81 -4.44 10.81 -5.25
N ASP A 82 -4.17 11.30 -6.46
CA ASP A 82 -3.84 12.71 -6.74
C ASP A 82 -4.95 13.64 -6.21
N LEU A 83 -6.22 13.21 -6.29
CA LEU A 83 -7.37 13.95 -5.78
C LEU A 83 -7.25 14.32 -4.30
N PHE A 84 -6.77 13.39 -3.46
CA PHE A 84 -6.62 13.67 -2.04
C PHE A 84 -5.64 14.84 -1.83
N MET A 85 -4.51 14.83 -2.53
CA MET A 85 -3.52 15.90 -2.45
C MET A 85 -4.06 17.23 -2.97
N LYS A 86 -4.80 17.23 -4.09
CA LYS A 86 -5.48 18.42 -4.62
C LYS A 86 -6.45 19.04 -3.58
N ARG A 87 -7.20 18.20 -2.85
CA ARG A 87 -8.15 18.66 -1.82
C ARG A 87 -7.46 19.14 -0.54
N VAL A 88 -6.31 18.55 -0.18
CA VAL A 88 -5.48 19.03 0.95
C VAL A 88 -4.95 20.44 0.66
N GLU A 89 -4.42 20.65 -0.54
CA GLU A 89 -3.86 21.95 -0.97
C GLU A 89 -4.91 23.07 -0.92
N THR A 90 -6.13 22.76 -1.35
CA THR A 90 -7.23 23.73 -1.43
C THR A 90 -8.15 23.73 -0.20
N ASN A 91 -7.81 22.98 0.85
CA ASN A 91 -8.59 22.81 2.08
C ASN A 91 -10.07 22.43 1.85
N GLN A 92 -10.31 21.59 0.86
CA GLN A 92 -11.64 21.08 0.53
C GLN A 92 -12.07 19.96 1.48
N ASP A 93 -13.34 19.59 1.37
CA ASP A 93 -13.90 18.45 2.09
C ASP A 93 -13.40 17.12 1.48
N TRP A 94 -13.21 16.14 2.34
CA TRP A 94 -12.83 14.79 2.01
C TRP A 94 -13.86 13.79 2.54
N SER A 95 -14.42 13.01 1.62
CA SER A 95 -15.48 12.05 1.88
C SER A 95 -14.90 10.67 2.17
N LEU A 96 -15.25 10.16 3.35
CA LEU A 96 -14.88 8.85 3.80
C LEU A 96 -15.98 7.84 3.46
N MET A 97 -15.60 6.81 2.71
CA MET A 97 -16.52 5.86 2.08
C MET A 97 -16.23 4.42 2.54
N CYS A 98 -17.27 3.58 2.48
CA CYS A 98 -17.13 2.15 2.64
C CYS A 98 -17.02 1.48 1.26
N PRO A 99 -16.03 0.61 0.99
CA PRO A 99 -15.91 -0.06 -0.31
C PRO A 99 -17.13 -0.91 -0.71
N ASN A 100 -17.93 -1.39 0.25
CA ASN A 100 -19.17 -2.11 -0.06
C ASN A 100 -20.27 -1.17 -0.56
N GLU A 101 -20.29 0.07 -0.06
CA GLU A 101 -21.23 1.10 -0.48
C GLU A 101 -20.70 1.91 -1.67
N CYS A 102 -19.39 1.92 -1.93
CA CYS A 102 -18.73 2.63 -3.02
C CYS A 102 -17.71 1.70 -3.70
N PRO A 103 -18.18 0.66 -4.42
CA PRO A 103 -17.30 -0.34 -5.02
C PRO A 103 -16.48 0.24 -6.18
N GLY A 104 -15.34 -0.40 -6.47
CA GLY A 104 -14.53 -0.13 -7.65
C GLY A 104 -13.54 1.03 -7.50
N LEU A 105 -13.54 1.79 -6.40
CA LEU A 105 -12.55 2.86 -6.18
C LEU A 105 -11.11 2.33 -6.16
N ASP A 106 -10.89 1.10 -5.70
CA ASP A 106 -9.59 0.42 -5.73
C ASP A 106 -9.22 -0.14 -7.11
N ASP A 107 -10.19 -0.26 -8.02
CA ASP A 107 -10.02 -0.79 -9.38
C ASP A 107 -9.82 0.28 -10.45
N VAL A 108 -9.87 1.57 -10.08
CA VAL A 108 -9.65 2.70 -10.99
C VAL A 108 -8.61 3.68 -10.43
N TRP A 109 -7.99 4.48 -11.29
CA TRP A 109 -6.99 5.49 -10.92
C TRP A 109 -7.12 6.76 -11.79
N GLY A 110 -6.45 7.83 -11.39
CA GLY A 110 -6.42 9.10 -12.13
C GLY A 110 -7.81 9.70 -12.35
N GLU A 111 -8.09 10.15 -13.58
CA GLU A 111 -9.36 10.80 -13.91
C GLU A 111 -10.58 9.89 -13.73
N GLU A 112 -10.43 8.59 -13.94
CA GLU A 112 -11.52 7.63 -13.75
C GLU A 112 -11.88 7.48 -12.27
N PHE A 113 -10.85 7.44 -11.41
CA PHE A 113 -11.04 7.51 -9.96
C PHE A 113 -11.73 8.80 -9.53
N GLU A 114 -11.26 9.96 -10.03
CA GLU A 114 -11.85 11.26 -9.69
C GLU A 114 -13.34 11.32 -10.03
N LYS A 115 -13.70 10.91 -11.26
CA LYS A 115 -15.09 10.89 -11.73
C LYS A 115 -15.96 9.96 -10.89
N LEU A 116 -15.47 8.75 -10.59
CA LEU A 116 -16.22 7.76 -9.82
C LEU A 116 -16.43 8.23 -8.38
N TYR A 117 -15.37 8.68 -7.71
CA TYR A 117 -15.42 9.18 -6.35
C TYR A 117 -16.39 10.37 -6.21
N GLU A 118 -16.28 11.38 -7.07
CA GLU A 118 -17.21 12.53 -7.05
C GLU A 118 -18.66 12.12 -7.39
N SER A 119 -18.85 11.09 -8.21
CA SER A 119 -20.19 10.56 -8.48
C SER A 119 -20.83 9.99 -7.21
N TYR A 120 -20.06 9.31 -6.36
CA TYR A 120 -20.53 8.78 -5.09
C TYR A 120 -20.83 9.90 -4.08
N GLU A 121 -20.03 10.97 -4.08
CA GLU A 121 -20.34 12.17 -3.30
C GLU A 121 -21.68 12.79 -3.71
N ARG A 122 -21.91 12.96 -5.02
CA ARG A 122 -23.20 13.50 -5.55
C ARG A 122 -24.40 12.60 -5.23
N GLN A 123 -24.19 11.28 -5.15
CA GLN A 123 -25.22 10.31 -4.78
C GLN A 123 -25.47 10.26 -3.25
N GLY A 124 -24.70 10.99 -2.44
CA GLY A 124 -24.79 10.93 -0.98
C GLY A 124 -24.31 9.60 -0.39
N ARG A 125 -23.50 8.82 -1.13
CA ARG A 125 -22.96 7.52 -0.69
C ARG A 125 -21.71 7.73 0.16
N VAL A 126 -21.81 8.60 1.16
CA VAL A 126 -20.69 9.01 2.02
C VAL A 126 -21.06 8.76 3.47
N ARG A 127 -20.16 8.12 4.21
CA ARG A 127 -20.39 7.76 5.62
C ARG A 127 -19.92 8.85 6.59
N ARG A 128 -18.86 9.58 6.25
CA ARG A 128 -18.34 10.69 7.04
C ARG A 128 -17.65 11.70 6.12
N VAL A 129 -17.83 12.99 6.37
CA VAL A 129 -17.06 14.05 5.70
C VAL A 129 -16.13 14.70 6.72
N VAL A 130 -14.87 14.92 6.33
CA VAL A 130 -13.86 15.62 7.12
C VAL A 130 -13.21 16.69 6.26
N LYS A 131 -12.48 17.64 6.87
CA LYS A 131 -11.57 18.48 6.07
C LYS A 131 -10.40 17.64 5.59
N ALA A 132 -9.99 17.79 4.33
CA ALA A 132 -8.83 17.07 3.80
C ALA A 132 -7.58 17.34 4.65
N GLN A 133 -7.40 18.58 5.10
CA GLN A 133 -6.29 18.97 5.99
C GLN A 133 -6.37 18.33 7.39
N GLN A 134 -7.56 17.97 7.87
CA GLN A 134 -7.68 17.24 9.14
C GLN A 134 -7.10 15.83 9.00
N LEU A 135 -7.40 15.13 7.90
CA LEU A 135 -6.80 13.83 7.63
C LEU A 135 -5.30 13.97 7.37
N TRP A 136 -4.87 14.99 6.63
CA TRP A 136 -3.46 15.28 6.41
C TRP A 136 -2.67 15.50 7.70
N TYR A 137 -3.25 16.24 8.65
CA TYR A 137 -2.66 16.44 9.98
C TYR A 137 -2.50 15.11 10.73
N ALA A 138 -3.51 14.24 10.71
CA ALA A 138 -3.42 12.92 11.33
C ALA A 138 -2.34 12.03 10.70
N ILE A 139 -2.13 12.12 9.38
CA ILE A 139 -1.05 11.42 8.67
C ILE A 139 0.31 11.90 9.17
N ILE A 140 0.52 13.23 9.24
CA ILE A 140 1.79 13.82 9.71
C ILE A 140 2.03 13.49 11.18
N GLU A 141 1.00 13.53 12.02
CA GLU A 141 1.10 13.16 13.43
C GLU A 141 1.56 11.70 13.57
N SER A 142 0.94 10.78 12.84
CA SER A 142 1.33 9.37 12.84
C SER A 142 2.78 9.16 12.37
N GLN A 143 3.21 9.88 11.33
CA GLN A 143 4.59 9.87 10.85
C GLN A 143 5.57 10.45 11.88
N THR A 144 5.16 11.49 12.60
CA THR A 144 5.97 12.11 13.65
C THR A 144 6.17 11.13 14.82
N GLU A 145 5.13 10.41 15.21
CA GLU A 145 5.19 9.45 16.31
C GLU A 145 5.91 8.14 15.94
N THR A 146 5.76 7.66 14.70
CA THR A 146 6.12 6.27 14.34
C THR A 146 7.04 6.13 13.14
N GLY A 147 7.28 7.21 12.39
CA GLY A 147 7.97 7.17 11.10
C GLY A 147 7.14 6.57 9.95
N THR A 148 5.88 6.23 10.19
CA THR A 148 4.94 5.60 9.23
C THR A 148 3.59 6.31 9.29
N PRO A 149 2.70 6.22 8.28
CA PRO A 149 2.74 5.31 7.13
C PRO A 149 3.74 5.71 6.04
N TYR A 150 4.15 4.72 5.23
CA TYR A 150 4.80 4.97 3.95
C TYR A 150 3.88 5.76 3.02
N MET A 151 4.47 6.55 2.13
CA MET A 151 3.73 7.46 1.23
C MET A 151 3.95 7.03 -0.21
N LEU A 152 2.89 6.55 -0.86
CA LEU A 152 2.93 6.17 -2.26
C LEU A 152 1.78 6.80 -3.02
N TYR A 153 2.08 7.36 -4.20
CA TYR A 153 1.11 8.08 -5.01
C TYR A 153 0.54 7.15 -6.09
N LYS A 154 -0.65 6.59 -5.81
CA LYS A 154 -1.38 5.60 -6.62
C LYS A 154 -1.39 5.96 -8.10
N ASP A 155 -1.76 7.19 -8.41
CA ASP A 155 -1.96 7.62 -9.79
C ASP A 155 -0.62 7.76 -10.51
N SER A 156 0.42 8.24 -9.83
CA SER A 156 1.77 8.29 -10.39
C SER A 156 2.36 6.89 -10.63
N CYS A 157 2.11 5.95 -9.73
CA CYS A 157 2.52 4.55 -9.87
C CYS A 157 1.84 3.89 -11.06
N ASN A 158 0.51 4.02 -11.16
CA ASN A 158 -0.27 3.42 -12.25
C ASN A 158 0.06 4.05 -13.62
N ARG A 159 0.08 5.38 -13.71
CA ARG A 159 0.32 6.12 -14.97
C ARG A 159 1.64 5.77 -15.65
N LYS A 160 2.67 5.47 -14.85
CA LYS A 160 4.04 5.23 -15.32
C LYS A 160 4.44 3.75 -15.32
N SER A 161 3.52 2.86 -14.98
CA SER A 161 3.80 1.43 -15.00
C SER A 161 3.67 0.88 -16.43
N ASN A 162 4.65 0.07 -16.83
CA ASN A 162 4.54 -0.74 -18.05
C ASN A 162 3.49 -1.86 -17.91
N GLN A 163 3.03 -2.16 -16.69
CA GLN A 163 1.99 -3.14 -16.39
C GLN A 163 0.58 -2.52 -16.31
N GLN A 164 0.40 -1.23 -16.63
CA GLN A 164 -0.92 -0.60 -16.62
C GLN A 164 -1.94 -1.28 -17.56
N ASN A 165 -1.44 -2.06 -18.54
CA ASN A 165 -2.23 -2.88 -19.45
C ASN A 165 -2.92 -4.08 -18.77
N LEU A 166 -2.52 -4.46 -17.56
CA LEU A 166 -3.12 -5.57 -16.79
C LEU A 166 -4.32 -5.10 -15.95
N GLY A 167 -4.36 -3.82 -15.60
CA GLY A 167 -5.38 -3.21 -14.76
C GLY A 167 -4.76 -2.28 -13.71
N THR A 168 -5.59 -1.82 -12.76
CA THR A 168 -5.15 -0.93 -11.68
C THR A 168 -4.28 -1.67 -10.67
N ILE A 169 -3.07 -1.18 -10.45
CA ILE A 169 -2.16 -1.62 -9.41
C ILE A 169 -2.63 -1.07 -8.07
N LYS A 170 -2.83 -1.97 -7.11
CA LYS A 170 -3.52 -1.70 -5.83
C LYS A 170 -2.59 -1.43 -4.65
N CYS A 171 -1.31 -1.78 -4.75
CA CYS A 171 -0.33 -1.58 -3.69
C CYS A 171 1.11 -1.64 -4.23
N SER A 172 2.06 -1.41 -3.33
CA SER A 172 3.47 -1.76 -3.51
C SER A 172 3.83 -2.91 -2.55
N ASN A 173 5.11 -3.25 -2.44
CA ASN A 173 5.62 -4.30 -1.56
C ASN A 173 5.96 -3.78 -0.14
N LEU A 174 6.60 -4.61 0.68
CA LEU A 174 7.05 -4.25 2.03
C LEU A 174 7.96 -3.00 2.07
N CYS A 175 8.82 -2.83 1.06
CA CYS A 175 9.90 -1.83 1.06
C CYS A 175 9.66 -0.65 0.10
N THR A 176 8.47 -0.57 -0.51
CA THR A 176 7.95 0.56 -1.31
C THR A 176 8.58 0.77 -2.69
N GLU A 177 9.48 -0.11 -3.14
CA GLU A 177 10.18 0.01 -4.42
C GLU A 177 9.51 -0.72 -5.58
N ILE A 178 8.65 -1.70 -5.30
CA ILE A 178 8.02 -2.55 -6.33
C ILE A 178 6.60 -2.10 -6.61
N VAL A 179 6.26 -1.96 -7.88
CA VAL A 179 4.94 -1.53 -8.34
C VAL A 179 4.49 -2.51 -9.41
N GLU A 180 3.86 -3.59 -8.97
CA GLU A 180 3.43 -4.70 -9.82
C GLU A 180 1.93 -4.99 -9.63
N TYR A 181 1.29 -5.44 -10.69
CA TYR A 181 -0.12 -5.82 -10.69
C TYR A 181 -0.38 -7.01 -9.77
N THR A 182 -1.51 -6.99 -9.08
CA THR A 182 -2.00 -8.10 -8.24
C THR A 182 -3.49 -8.25 -8.46
N SER A 183 -3.97 -9.48 -8.40
CA SER A 183 -5.39 -9.80 -8.52
C SER A 183 -5.76 -10.89 -7.52
N LYS A 184 -6.95 -11.47 -7.65
CA LYS A 184 -7.32 -12.63 -6.84
C LYS A 184 -6.55 -13.88 -7.27
N GLU A 185 -6.14 -13.94 -8.53
CA GLU A 185 -5.47 -15.08 -9.15
C GLU A 185 -3.95 -14.88 -9.33
N GLU A 186 -3.42 -13.69 -8.98
CA GLU A 186 -2.00 -13.34 -9.18
C GLU A 186 -1.39 -12.70 -7.94
N VAL A 187 -0.36 -13.33 -7.38
CA VAL A 187 0.49 -12.77 -6.32
C VAL A 187 1.85 -12.37 -6.91
N ALA A 188 2.06 -11.07 -7.06
CA ALA A 188 3.30 -10.51 -7.60
C ALA A 188 4.55 -10.90 -6.77
N VAL A 189 5.68 -11.12 -7.45
CA VAL A 189 6.93 -11.60 -6.84
C VAL A 189 8.09 -10.70 -7.21
N CYS A 190 8.85 -10.32 -6.19
CA CYS A 190 10.00 -9.46 -6.34
C CYS A 190 11.30 -10.27 -6.54
N ASN A 191 11.90 -10.24 -7.74
CA ASN A 191 13.20 -10.84 -8.02
C ASN A 191 14.32 -9.78 -7.97
N LEU A 192 15.11 -9.78 -6.90
CA LEU A 192 16.03 -8.68 -6.58
C LEU A 192 17.51 -9.03 -6.74
N ALA A 193 18.28 -8.03 -7.18
CA ALA A 193 19.71 -7.96 -7.06
C ALA A 193 20.13 -6.48 -6.91
N SER A 194 21.33 -6.23 -6.38
CA SER A 194 21.88 -4.87 -6.27
C SER A 194 23.25 -4.79 -6.94
N ILE A 195 23.57 -3.59 -7.44
CA ILE A 195 24.86 -3.29 -8.05
C ILE A 195 25.69 -2.43 -7.07
N ALA A 196 26.91 -2.86 -6.77
CA ALA A 196 27.86 -2.07 -5.97
C ALA A 196 28.41 -0.90 -6.80
N LEU A 197 27.69 0.23 -6.81
CA LEU A 197 27.98 1.39 -7.66
C LEU A 197 29.39 1.98 -7.47
N ASN A 198 29.98 1.81 -6.28
CA ASN A 198 31.33 2.28 -5.96
C ASN A 198 32.43 1.57 -6.78
N MET A 199 32.16 0.38 -7.33
CA MET A 199 33.14 -0.39 -8.11
C MET A 199 33.43 0.17 -9.50
N TYR A 200 32.63 1.14 -9.95
CA TYR A 200 32.71 1.70 -11.31
C TYR A 200 33.41 3.07 -11.33
N VAL A 201 33.95 3.53 -10.20
CA VAL A 201 34.78 4.73 -10.13
C VAL A 201 36.23 4.36 -10.47
N THR A 202 36.81 4.99 -11.49
CA THR A 202 38.20 4.74 -11.91
C THR A 202 39.19 5.54 -11.06
N PRO A 203 40.50 5.19 -11.05
CA PRO A 203 41.53 5.97 -10.38
C PRO A 203 41.62 7.43 -10.84
N GLU A 204 41.22 7.71 -12.08
CA GLU A 204 41.15 9.06 -12.67
C GLU A 204 39.89 9.85 -12.25
N HIS A 205 39.13 9.35 -11.27
CA HIS A 205 37.88 9.94 -10.79
C HIS A 205 36.81 10.09 -11.87
N THR A 206 36.78 9.16 -12.82
CA THR A 206 35.69 9.04 -13.82
C THR A 206 34.79 7.84 -13.49
N TYR A 207 33.61 7.76 -14.11
CA TYR A 207 32.65 6.69 -13.89
C TYR A 207 32.54 5.79 -15.14
N ASP A 208 32.82 4.51 -15.01
CA ASP A 208 32.77 3.54 -16.10
C ASP A 208 31.34 3.05 -16.37
N PHE A 209 30.58 3.88 -17.09
CA PHE A 209 29.22 3.54 -17.51
C PHE A 209 29.16 2.34 -18.47
N LYS A 210 30.24 2.06 -19.23
CA LYS A 210 30.27 0.93 -20.15
C LYS A 210 30.33 -0.38 -19.36
N LYS A 211 31.19 -0.44 -18.33
CA LYS A 211 31.27 -1.61 -17.45
C LYS A 211 30.01 -1.79 -16.63
N LEU A 212 29.40 -0.71 -16.14
CA LEU A 212 28.12 -0.77 -15.44
C LEU A 212 27.03 -1.41 -16.32
N ALA A 213 26.91 -0.98 -17.58
CA ALA A 213 25.93 -1.54 -18.51
C ALA A 213 26.20 -3.03 -18.83
N GLU A 214 27.47 -3.43 -18.93
CA GLU A 214 27.86 -4.83 -19.14
C GLU A 214 27.42 -5.72 -17.96
N VAL A 215 27.74 -5.32 -16.73
CA VAL A 215 27.35 -6.08 -15.52
C VAL A 215 25.84 -6.11 -15.34
N THR A 216 25.16 -5.01 -15.63
CA THR A 216 23.69 -4.94 -15.59
C THR A 216 23.04 -5.98 -16.50
N LYS A 217 23.56 -6.18 -17.73
CA LYS A 217 23.06 -7.21 -18.66
C LYS A 217 23.20 -8.63 -18.09
N VAL A 218 24.27 -8.91 -17.35
CA VAL A 218 24.47 -10.21 -16.68
C VAL A 218 23.42 -10.40 -15.60
N ILE A 219 23.19 -9.39 -14.76
CA ILE A 219 22.20 -9.44 -13.68
C ILE A 219 20.80 -9.68 -14.24
N VAL A 220 20.40 -8.97 -15.30
CA VAL A 220 19.09 -9.18 -15.95
C VAL A 220 18.92 -10.64 -16.40
N ARG A 221 19.94 -11.24 -17.04
CA ARG A 221 19.89 -12.66 -17.45
C ARG A 221 19.83 -13.60 -16.26
N ASN A 222 20.52 -13.29 -15.17
CA ASN A 222 20.51 -14.10 -13.96
C ASN A 222 19.13 -14.05 -13.28
N LEU A 223 18.56 -12.87 -13.10
CA LEU A 223 17.22 -12.71 -12.54
C LEU A 223 16.16 -13.39 -13.41
N ASN A 224 16.27 -13.32 -14.73
CA ASN A 224 15.36 -14.03 -15.64
C ASN A 224 15.44 -15.56 -15.45
N LYS A 225 16.63 -16.12 -15.20
CA LYS A 225 16.74 -17.56 -14.88
C LYS A 225 16.18 -17.89 -13.50
N ILE A 226 16.28 -16.97 -12.54
CA ILE A 226 15.74 -17.15 -11.19
C ILE A 226 14.23 -17.38 -11.25
N ILE A 227 13.51 -16.66 -12.13
CA ILE A 227 12.07 -16.85 -12.33
C ILE A 227 11.73 -18.33 -12.60
N ASP A 228 12.47 -18.98 -13.51
CA ASP A 228 12.18 -20.37 -13.91
C ASP A 228 12.55 -21.42 -12.85
N ILE A 229 13.53 -21.13 -11.99
CA ILE A 229 14.07 -22.10 -11.01
C ILE A 229 13.55 -21.87 -9.59
N ASN A 230 12.90 -20.73 -9.32
CA ASN A 230 12.44 -20.40 -7.99
C ASN A 230 11.32 -21.35 -7.54
N TYR A 231 11.33 -21.71 -6.26
CA TYR A 231 10.23 -22.47 -5.67
C TYR A 231 9.21 -21.50 -5.08
N TYR A 232 8.05 -21.41 -5.71
CA TYR A 232 6.97 -20.51 -5.30
C TYR A 232 6.19 -21.12 -4.12
N PRO A 233 5.92 -20.32 -3.06
CA PRO A 233 5.25 -20.82 -1.86
C PRO A 233 3.73 -21.02 -2.05
N VAL A 234 3.15 -20.38 -3.07
CA VAL A 234 1.74 -20.45 -3.46
C VAL A 234 1.65 -20.52 -5.00
N PRO A 235 0.56 -21.08 -5.57
CA PRO A 235 0.41 -21.23 -7.02
C PRO A 235 -0.03 -19.96 -7.76
N GLU A 236 -0.69 -19.01 -7.07
CA GLU A 236 -1.01 -17.66 -7.58
C GLU A 236 0.24 -16.79 -7.74
#